data_AF-A0A6N2VTQ9-F1
#
_entry.id   AF-A0A6N2VTQ9-F1
#
_cell.length_a   1.000
_cell.length_b   1.000
_cell.length_c   1.000
_cell.angle_alpha   90.00
_cell.angle_beta   90.00
_cell.angle_gamma   90.00
#
_symmetry.space_group_name_H-M   'P 1'
#
loop_
_entity.id
_entity.type
_entity.pdbx_description
1 polymer ?
#
loop_
_entity_poly.entity_id
_entity_poly.type
_entity_poly.pdbx_seq_one_letter_code
_entity_poly.pdbx_strand_id
1 'polypeptide(L)'
;MRRDGFTNGATYEEIIEMSVKSKNTQYDILTSDKEYEASNFKILREFYASHNNGKVLTEKALQSMGFYKEEGLLVNGAVLFEDHYHGKKTEVQCSVFSGFHKGSERYGDG
;
A
#
# COMPACT_ATOMS: atom_id res chain seq x y z
N MET A 1 9.82 -7.54 -30.43
CA MET A 1 9.60 -6.55 -31.50
C MET A 1 9.18 -5.24 -30.83
N ARG A 2 9.98 -4.18 -30.92
CA ARG A 2 9.67 -2.86 -30.34
C ARG A 2 8.58 -2.20 -31.20
N ARG A 3 7.46 -1.79 -30.60
CA ARG A 3 6.46 -0.93 -31.25
C ARG A 3 6.89 0.51 -31.03
N ASP A 4 7.88 0.96 -31.80
CA ASP A 4 8.30 2.35 -31.81
C ASP A 4 7.24 3.19 -32.54
N GLY A 5 6.63 4.16 -31.86
CA GLY A 5 5.85 5.24 -32.50
C GLY A 5 4.35 5.33 -32.19
N PHE A 6 3.76 4.43 -31.40
CA PHE A 6 2.35 4.57 -30.98
C PHE A 6 2.26 4.89 -29.49
N THR A 7 1.85 6.12 -29.18
CA THR A 7 1.42 6.51 -27.83
C THR A 7 0.01 5.97 -27.63
N ASN A 8 -0.15 4.94 -26.80
CA ASN A 8 -1.48 4.58 -26.32
C ASN A 8 -2.02 5.76 -25.49
N GLY A 9 -3.32 6.07 -25.65
CA GLY A 9 -3.96 7.06 -24.80
C GLY A 9 -3.84 6.64 -23.34
N ALA A 10 -3.38 7.55 -22.49
CA ALA A 10 -3.37 7.32 -21.05
C ALA A 10 -4.81 7.33 -20.53
N THR A 11 -5.15 6.37 -19.69
CA THR A 11 -6.38 6.37 -18.91
C THR A 11 -6.39 7.54 -17.93
N TYR A 12 -7.56 7.93 -17.43
CA TYR A 12 -7.68 9.02 -16.47
C TYR A 12 -6.83 8.75 -15.22
N GLU A 13 -6.79 7.49 -14.79
CA GLU A 13 -6.01 7.02 -13.65
C GLU A 13 -4.51 7.17 -13.91
N GLU A 14 -4.03 6.81 -15.10
CA GLU A 14 -2.62 6.97 -15.50
C GLU A 14 -2.22 8.44 -15.60
N ILE A 15 -3.13 9.32 -16.07
CA ILE A 15 -2.89 10.77 -16.11
C ILE A 15 -2.71 11.34 -14.70
N ILE A 16 -3.57 10.94 -13.76
CA ILE A 16 -3.46 11.33 -12.35
C ILE A 16 -2.15 10.80 -11.75
N GLU A 17 -1.82 9.53 -11.99
CA GLU A 17 -0.60 8.92 -11.50
C GLU A 17 0.66 9.62 -12.03
N MET A 18 0.69 9.95 -13.32
CA MET A 18 1.78 10.73 -13.92
C MET A 18 1.85 12.14 -13.34
N SER A 19 0.71 12.80 -13.10
CA SER A 19 0.68 14.12 -12.47
C SER A 19 1.17 14.10 -11.02
N VAL A 20 0.97 13.01 -10.29
CA VAL A 20 1.51 12.85 -8.94
C VAL A 20 3.02 12.63 -9.02
N LYS A 21 3.48 11.75 -9.91
CA LYS A 21 4.91 11.48 -10.16
C LYS A 21 5.69 12.75 -10.55
N SER A 22 5.08 13.68 -11.30
CA SER A 22 5.75 14.92 -11.72
C SER A 22 5.83 15.99 -10.63
N LYS A 23 4.96 15.95 -9.61
CA LYS A 23 4.87 17.00 -8.57
C LYS A 23 5.84 16.83 -7.40
N ASN A 24 6.74 15.84 -7.41
CA ASN A 24 7.65 15.55 -6.30
C ASN A 24 6.95 15.42 -4.92
N THR A 25 5.62 15.23 -4.94
CA THR A 25 4.76 15.14 -3.76
C THR A 25 4.40 13.67 -3.61
N GLN A 26 4.70 13.09 -2.46
CA GLN A 26 4.46 11.67 -2.22
C GLN A 26 2.96 11.37 -2.33
N TYR A 27 2.58 10.36 -3.11
CA TYR A 27 1.18 9.98 -3.33
C TYR A 27 0.43 9.80 -2.00
N ASP A 28 1.10 9.19 -1.03
CA ASP A 28 0.53 8.79 0.26
C ASP A 28 0.03 9.96 1.13
N ILE A 29 0.62 11.15 0.97
CA ILE A 29 0.28 12.34 1.79
C ILE A 29 -0.85 13.18 1.19
N LEU A 30 -1.24 12.90 -0.06
CA LEU A 30 -2.32 13.60 -0.73
C LEU A 30 -3.67 13.16 -0.13
N THR A 31 -4.58 14.11 0.05
CA THR A 31 -5.94 13.84 0.50
C THR A 31 -6.68 13.03 -0.56
N SER A 32 -7.43 12.03 -0.12
CA SER A 32 -8.35 11.24 -0.94
C SER A 32 -9.75 11.85 -0.93
N ASP A 33 -10.65 11.27 -1.72
CA ASP A 33 -12.08 11.55 -1.75
C ASP A 33 -12.89 10.72 -0.73
N LYS A 34 -12.22 9.93 0.13
CA LYS A 34 -12.87 9.07 1.12
C LYS A 34 -12.87 9.67 2.52
N GLU A 35 -14.00 9.57 3.20
CA GLU A 35 -14.13 9.94 4.60
C GLU A 35 -13.64 8.82 5.52
N TYR A 36 -13.11 9.22 6.67
CA TYR A 36 -12.67 8.31 7.71
C TYR A 36 -13.86 7.72 8.47
N GLU A 37 -13.92 6.39 8.52
CA GLU A 37 -14.91 5.64 9.29
C GLU A 37 -14.18 4.57 10.11
N ALA A 38 -14.28 4.66 11.45
CA ALA A 38 -13.51 3.82 12.35
C ALA A 38 -13.79 2.31 12.18
N SER A 39 -15.02 1.97 11.75
CA SER A 39 -15.41 0.58 11.52
C SER A 39 -14.73 -0.08 10.31
N ASN A 40 -14.08 0.68 9.43
CA ASN A 40 -13.38 0.19 8.24
C ASN A 40 -11.88 -0.14 8.48
N PHE A 41 -11.39 0.01 9.70
CA PHE A 41 -9.96 -0.17 10.04
C PHE A 41 -9.75 -1.13 11.22
N LYS A 42 -10.57 -2.18 11.32
CA LYS A 42 -10.48 -3.16 12.42
C LYS A 42 -9.20 -3.98 12.30
N ILE A 43 -8.85 -4.41 11.08
CA ILE A 43 -7.66 -5.22 10.83
C ILE A 43 -6.41 -4.43 11.24
N LEU A 44 -6.33 -3.14 10.87
CA LEU A 44 -5.22 -2.26 11.26
C LEU A 44 -5.09 -2.14 12.80
N ARG A 45 -6.21 -1.97 13.50
CA ARG A 45 -6.20 -1.82 14.97
C ARG A 45 -5.83 -3.11 15.69
N GLU A 46 -6.35 -4.25 15.23
CA GLU A 46 -6.01 -5.57 15.74
C GLU A 46 -4.53 -5.89 15.49
N PHE A 47 -4.03 -5.58 14.29
CA PHE A 47 -2.62 -5.71 13.95
C PHE A 47 -1.75 -4.84 14.87
N TYR A 48 -2.11 -3.57 15.07
CA TYR A 48 -1.37 -2.68 15.95
C TYR A 48 -1.37 -3.21 17.41
N ALA A 49 -2.53 -3.61 17.93
CA ALA A 49 -2.65 -4.11 19.30
C ALA A 49 -1.82 -5.39 19.53
N SER A 50 -1.88 -6.34 18.59
CA SER A 50 -1.12 -7.61 18.68
C SER A 50 0.39 -7.41 18.63
N HIS A 51 0.88 -6.36 17.95
CA HIS A 51 2.31 -6.09 17.79
C HIS A 51 2.86 -5.00 18.72
N ASN A 52 2.00 -4.34 19.50
CA ASN A 52 2.40 -3.24 20.40
C ASN A 52 1.90 -3.46 21.84
N ASN A 53 2.00 -4.69 22.36
CA ASN A 53 1.68 -5.04 23.75
C ASN A 53 0.23 -4.67 24.15
N GLY A 54 -0.72 -4.84 23.24
CA GLY A 54 -2.13 -4.52 23.48
C GLY A 54 -2.46 -3.02 23.49
N LYS A 55 -1.53 -2.14 23.09
CA LYS A 55 -1.82 -0.71 22.95
C LYS A 55 -2.91 -0.48 21.91
N VAL A 56 -3.78 0.49 22.20
CA VAL A 56 -4.86 0.88 21.29
C VAL A 56 -4.38 2.02 20.40
N LEU A 57 -4.56 1.86 19.10
CA LEU A 57 -4.36 2.92 18.12
C LEU A 57 -5.55 3.89 18.22
N THR A 58 -5.35 5.01 18.91
CA THR A 58 -6.41 6.01 19.18
C THR A 58 -6.62 6.97 18.00
N GLU A 59 -7.80 7.58 17.92
CA GLU A 59 -8.10 8.63 16.91
C GLU A 59 -7.09 9.77 16.94
N LYS A 60 -6.75 10.24 18.14
CA LYS A 60 -5.76 11.30 18.32
C LYS A 60 -4.40 10.89 17.76
N ALA A 61 -4.01 9.63 17.92
CA ALA A 61 -2.76 9.11 17.36
C ALA A 61 -2.83 9.07 15.82
N LEU A 62 -3.91 8.54 15.25
CA LEU A 62 -4.13 8.51 13.79
C LEU A 62 -4.10 9.91 13.19
N GLN A 63 -4.80 10.86 13.80
CA GLN A 63 -4.79 12.26 13.37
C GLN A 63 -3.39 12.89 13.49
N SER A 64 -2.65 12.63 14.58
CA SER A 64 -1.28 13.13 14.75
C SER A 64 -0.29 12.56 13.72
N MET A 65 -0.57 11.36 13.20
CA MET A 65 0.20 10.72 12.12
C MET A 65 -0.20 11.21 10.72
N GLY A 66 -1.25 12.04 10.62
CA GLY A 66 -1.78 12.51 9.34
C GLY A 66 -2.58 11.46 8.57
N PHE A 67 -3.15 10.46 9.25
CA PHE A 67 -3.95 9.40 8.63
C PHE A 67 -5.22 9.94 7.95
N TYR A 68 -5.78 11.01 8.50
CA TYR A 68 -6.84 11.82 7.89
C TYR A 68 -6.65 13.29 8.24
N LYS A 69 -7.23 14.18 7.42
CA LYS A 69 -7.22 15.64 7.63
C LYS A 69 -8.27 16.06 8.65
N GLU A 70 -8.21 17.31 9.10
CA GLU A 70 -9.18 17.87 10.06
C GLU A 70 -10.63 17.82 9.55
N GLU A 71 -10.82 17.82 8.23
CA GLU A 71 -12.11 17.66 7.54
C GLU A 71 -12.64 16.23 7.57
N GLY A 72 -11.91 15.26 8.14
CA GLY A 72 -12.28 13.84 8.19
C GLY A 72 -11.89 13.05 6.94
N LEU A 73 -11.28 13.68 5.94
CA LEU A 73 -10.86 13.00 4.71
C LEU A 73 -9.56 12.22 4.91
N LEU A 74 -9.56 10.95 4.50
CA LEU A 74 -8.39 10.07 4.51
C LEU A 74 -7.31 10.60 3.56
N VAL A 75 -6.04 10.38 3.91
CA VAL A 75 -4.96 10.48 2.93
C VAL A 75 -4.88 9.21 2.07
N ASN A 76 -4.38 9.31 0.85
CA ASN A 76 -4.30 8.18 -0.08
C ASN A 76 -3.57 6.97 0.50
N GLY A 77 -2.53 7.18 1.32
CA GLY A 77 -1.83 6.09 1.99
C GLY A 77 -2.70 5.37 3.02
N ALA A 78 -3.58 6.11 3.72
CA ALA A 78 -4.49 5.56 4.71
C ALA A 78 -5.60 4.71 4.08
N VAL A 79 -6.07 5.08 2.88
CA VAL A 79 -7.05 4.29 2.10
C VAL A 79 -6.58 2.85 1.85
N LEU A 80 -5.26 2.64 1.72
CA LEU A 80 -4.70 1.31 1.48
C LEU A 80 -4.84 0.36 2.68
N PHE A 81 -5.17 0.89 3.87
CA PHE A 81 -5.38 0.12 5.09
C PHE A 81 -6.85 -0.18 5.39
N GLU A 82 -7.78 0.21 4.53
CA GLU A 82 -9.19 -0.17 4.69
C GLU A 82 -9.34 -1.70 4.65
N ASP A 83 -10.17 -2.24 5.55
CA ASP A 83 -10.38 -3.69 5.69
C ASP A 83 -10.87 -4.37 4.40
N HIS A 84 -11.54 -3.60 3.52
CA HIS A 84 -12.10 -4.05 2.25
C HIS A 84 -11.37 -3.48 1.02
N TYR A 85 -10.11 -3.04 1.19
CA TYR A 85 -9.32 -2.57 0.06
C TYR A 85 -8.90 -3.75 -0.85
N HIS A 86 -9.41 -3.77 -2.08
CA HIS A 86 -9.11 -4.79 -3.09
C HIS A 86 -8.36 -4.24 -4.33
N GLY A 87 -7.73 -3.07 -4.18
CA GLY A 87 -7.00 -2.43 -5.28
C GLY A 87 -5.66 -3.10 -5.57
N LYS A 88 -5.24 -3.10 -6.84
CA LYS A 88 -3.96 -3.67 -7.28
C LYS A 88 -2.71 -3.05 -6.64
N LYS A 89 -2.83 -1.87 -6.02
CA LYS A 89 -1.70 -1.16 -5.40
C LYS A 89 -1.10 -1.90 -4.20
N THR A 90 -1.85 -2.78 -3.56
CA THR A 90 -1.37 -3.63 -2.45
C THR A 90 -1.15 -5.08 -2.89
N GLU A 91 -1.25 -5.38 -4.19
CA GLU A 91 -1.08 -6.72 -4.72
C GLU A 91 0.39 -7.15 -4.62
N VAL A 92 0.63 -8.28 -3.97
CA VAL A 92 1.96 -8.88 -3.83
C VAL A 92 1.97 -10.20 -4.61
N GLN A 93 2.86 -10.32 -5.58
CA GLN A 93 3.09 -11.56 -6.32
C GLN A 93 4.31 -12.28 -5.75
N CYS A 94 4.12 -13.53 -5.29
CA CYS A 94 5.21 -14.39 -4.83
C CYS A 94 5.43 -15.53 -5.83
N SER A 95 6.59 -15.58 -6.48
CA SER A 95 7.03 -16.72 -7.27
C SER A 95 8.11 -17.50 -6.51
N VAL A 96 7.85 -18.78 -6.22
CA VAL A 96 8.86 -19.65 -5.61
C VAL A 96 9.81 -20.15 -6.71
N PHE A 97 11.07 -19.76 -6.63
CA PHE A 97 12.13 -20.34 -7.47
C PHE A 97 12.55 -21.69 -6.89
N SER A 98 12.38 -22.77 -7.65
CA SER A 98 12.90 -24.10 -7.32
C SER A 98 14.43 -24.07 -7.42
N GLY A 99 15.15 -24.08 -6.30
CA GLY A 99 16.61 -24.17 -6.28
C GLY A 99 17.32 -23.52 -5.09
N PHE A 100 16.67 -22.63 -4.33
CA PHE A 100 17.26 -22.04 -3.12
C PHE A 100 16.92 -22.86 -1.86
N HIS A 101 17.39 -24.11 -1.82
CA HIS A 101 17.50 -24.85 -0.57
C HIS A 101 18.93 -24.67 -0.08
N LYS A 102 19.10 -23.99 1.06
CA LYS A 102 20.39 -23.86 1.74
C LYS A 102 20.78 -25.23 2.30
N GLY A 103 21.22 -26.16 1.45
CA GLY A 103 21.52 -27.53 1.89
C GLY A 103 21.68 -28.64 0.85
N SER A 104 21.68 -28.38 -0.46
CA SER A 104 21.85 -29.46 -1.46
C SER A 104 23.08 -29.26 -2.34
N GLU A 105 24.27 -29.36 -1.74
CA GLU A 105 25.45 -30.02 -2.34
C GLU A 105 26.60 -30.05 -1.34
N ARG A 106 26.60 -31.09 -0.52
CA ARG A 106 27.82 -31.71 0.01
C ARG A 106 27.60 -33.21 -0.01
N TYR A 107 28.05 -33.87 -1.06
CA TYR A 107 28.63 -35.22 -0.95
C TYR A 107 29.64 -35.36 -2.09
N GLY A 108 30.92 -35.41 -1.71
CA GLY A 108 31.89 -36.11 -2.52
C GLY A 108 31.52 -37.60 -2.51
N ASP A 109 31.58 -38.21 -3.69
CA ASP A 109 32.12 -39.54 -3.91
C ASP A 109 32.04 -39.81 -5.42
N GLY A 110 33.18 -40.17 -6.00
CA GLY A 110 33.41 -40.41 -7.42
C GLY A 110 34.87 -40.21 -7.78
#